data_AF-A0A151EH50-F1
#
_entry.id   AF-A0A151EH50-F1
#
_cell.length_a   1.000
_cell.length_b   1.000
_cell.length_c   1.000
_cell.angle_alpha   90.00
_cell.angle_beta   90.00
_cell.angle_gamma   90.00
#
_symmetry.space_group_name_H-M   'P 1'
#
loop_
_entity.id
_entity.type
_entity.pdbx_description
1 polymer ?
#
loop_
_entity_poly.entity_id
_entity_poly.type
_entity_poly.pdbx_seq_one_letter_code
_entity_poly.pdbx_strand_id
1 'polypeptide(L)'
;MEELREILPRLFKFVAILIVAYVVGKIFAKVIAIVLRKLEFERLTRKSEAERIAKRFGMSLIGLIEVVTRWTIYLIGLQIASQTAGLEFVNQLMQKVVNYMPNLILALLIFIVGIVVAEKVGDFVQGLAEDEKVPRFWLLGNMVRYTIYLIVIIMTLSQLQISTEVLIIVTGSIFVALGVLVVVGMKDLAPNLVAGMHLLYEKNLNVGDTVRVGEYEGIIEDIGFVKSIVKKKDGEYVVIPNSDLMRSIVIKK
;
A
#
# COMPACT_ATOMS: atom_id res chain seq x y z
N MET A 1 -52.39 -18.19 -33.56
CA MET A 1 -52.77 -16.78 -33.37
C MET A 1 -52.77 -16.36 -31.90
N GLU A 2 -53.13 -17.24 -30.95
CA GLU A 2 -53.06 -16.95 -29.51
C GLU A 2 -51.63 -16.76 -28.98
N GLU A 3 -50.68 -17.63 -29.34
CA GLU A 3 -49.27 -17.49 -28.92
C GLU A 3 -48.66 -16.14 -29.35
N LEU A 4 -49.01 -15.66 -30.55
CA LEU A 4 -48.53 -14.38 -31.06
C LEU A 4 -49.07 -13.19 -30.24
N ARG A 5 -50.29 -13.30 -29.70
CA ARG A 5 -50.91 -12.26 -28.86
C ARG A 5 -50.25 -12.16 -27.49
N GLU A 6 -49.69 -13.26 -26.97
CA GLU A 6 -48.98 -13.26 -25.69
C GLU A 6 -47.50 -12.86 -25.80
N ILE A 7 -46.86 -13.19 -26.92
CA ILE A 7 -45.43 -12.90 -27.14
C ILE A 7 -45.20 -11.42 -27.48
N LEU A 8 -46.09 -10.81 -28.28
CA LEU A 8 -45.91 -9.44 -28.78
C LEU A 8 -45.73 -8.39 -27.66
N PRO A 9 -46.54 -8.37 -26.58
CA PRO A 9 -46.36 -7.42 -25.49
C PRO A 9 -45.06 -7.63 -24.71
N ARG A 10 -44.61 -8.88 -24.55
CA ARG A 10 -43.37 -9.22 -23.86
C ARG A 10 -42.15 -8.74 -24.64
N LEU A 11 -42.14 -8.91 -25.96
CA LEU A 11 -41.09 -8.41 -26.83
C LEU A 11 -41.02 -6.88 -26.84
N PHE A 12 -42.16 -6.20 -26.87
CA PHE A 12 -42.19 -4.74 -26.79
C PHE A 12 -41.57 -4.22 -25.48
N LYS A 13 -41.96 -4.81 -24.34
CA LYS A 13 -41.38 -4.47 -23.02
C LYS A 13 -39.87 -4.75 -22.98
N PHE A 14 -39.43 -5.88 -23.52
CA PHE A 14 -38.00 -6.23 -23.60
C PHE A 14 -37.20 -5.13 -24.32
N VAL A 15 -37.63 -4.74 -25.52
CA VAL A 15 -36.96 -3.71 -26.31
C VAL A 15 -37.01 -2.34 -25.62
N ALA A 16 -38.16 -1.97 -25.05
CA ALA A 16 -38.31 -0.72 -24.32
C ALA A 16 -37.34 -0.62 -23.14
N ILE A 17 -37.20 -1.69 -22.35
CA ILE A 17 -36.26 -1.75 -21.21
C ILE A 17 -34.82 -1.58 -21.68
N LEU A 18 -34.41 -2.24 -22.78
CA LEU A 18 -33.06 -2.10 -23.31
C LEU A 18 -32.75 -0.68 -23.79
N ILE A 19 -33.71 -0.01 -24.44
CA ILE A 19 -33.56 1.38 -24.86
C ILE A 19 -33.38 2.28 -23.64
N VAL A 20 -34.21 2.10 -22.60
CA VAL A 20 -34.09 2.85 -21.35
C VAL A 20 -32.73 2.62 -20.70
N ALA A 21 -32.30 1.36 -20.57
CA ALA A 21 -31.00 1.01 -19.99
C ALA A 21 -29.83 1.62 -20.78
N TYR A 22 -29.91 1.64 -22.10
CA TYR A 22 -28.90 2.28 -22.96
C TYR A 22 -28.79 3.78 -22.71
N VAL A 23 -29.92 4.48 -22.65
CA VAL A 23 -29.97 5.93 -22.41
C VAL A 23 -29.50 6.25 -20.99
N VAL A 24 -30.04 5.56 -19.98
CA VAL A 24 -29.68 5.72 -18.57
C VAL A 24 -28.18 5.45 -18.37
N GLY A 25 -27.65 4.37 -18.95
CA GLY A 25 -26.24 4.02 -18.83
C GLY A 25 -25.32 5.13 -19.34
N LYS A 26 -25.62 5.71 -20.51
CA LYS A 26 -24.86 6.84 -21.06
C LYS A 26 -24.94 8.09 -20.18
N ILE A 27 -26.13 8.44 -19.71
CA ILE A 27 -26.34 9.63 -18.88
C ILE A 27 -25.58 9.46 -17.55
N PHE A 28 -25.78 8.34 -16.88
CA PHE A 28 -25.21 8.09 -15.56
C PHE A 28 -23.69 8.03 -15.59
N ALA A 29 -23.10 7.34 -16.57
CA ALA A 29 -21.64 7.32 -16.74
C ALA A 29 -21.07 8.71 -16.99
N LYS A 30 -21.75 9.55 -17.78
CA LYS A 30 -21.34 10.93 -18.02
C LYS A 30 -21.44 11.78 -16.76
N VAL A 31 -22.49 11.61 -15.96
CA VAL A 31 -22.64 12.30 -14.67
C VAL A 31 -21.51 11.92 -13.71
N ILE A 32 -21.21 10.63 -13.56
CA ILE A 32 -20.10 10.16 -12.72
C ILE A 32 -18.77 10.77 -13.19
N ALA A 33 -18.51 10.76 -14.50
CA ALA A 33 -17.30 11.37 -15.04
C ALA A 33 -17.18 12.86 -14.71
N ILE A 34 -18.28 13.61 -14.83
CA ILE A 34 -18.32 15.04 -14.49
C ILE A 34 -18.02 15.24 -13.01
N VAL A 35 -18.63 14.45 -12.13
CA VAL A 35 -18.39 14.52 -10.68
C VAL A 35 -16.92 14.23 -10.36
N LEU A 36 -16.35 13.16 -10.92
CA LEU A 36 -14.95 12.78 -10.69
C LEU A 36 -13.97 13.86 -11.18
N ARG A 37 -14.24 14.45 -12.36
CA ARG A 37 -13.43 15.58 -12.87
C ARG A 37 -13.55 16.80 -11.95
N LYS A 38 -14.75 17.09 -11.44
CA LYS A 38 -14.99 18.20 -10.50
C LYS A 38 -14.29 17.99 -9.15
N LEU A 39 -14.13 16.75 -8.71
CA LEU A 39 -13.37 16.39 -7.50
C LEU A 39 -11.85 16.41 -7.69
N GLU A 40 -11.36 16.93 -8.83
CA GLU A 40 -9.93 16.97 -9.18
C GLU A 40 -9.24 15.60 -9.14
N PHE A 41 -9.99 14.52 -9.35
CA PHE A 41 -9.47 13.16 -9.35
C PHE A 41 -8.30 12.99 -10.33
N GLU A 42 -8.39 13.65 -11.49
CA GLU A 42 -7.30 13.68 -12.47
C GLU A 42 -6.00 14.23 -11.89
N ARG A 43 -6.03 15.24 -11.00
CA ARG A 43 -4.79 15.77 -10.40
C ARG A 43 -4.13 14.76 -9.47
N LEU A 44 -4.94 14.01 -8.73
CA LEU A 44 -4.48 12.96 -7.80
C LEU A 44 -3.89 11.76 -8.54
N THR A 45 -4.43 11.42 -9.71
CA THR A 45 -3.96 10.26 -10.48
C THR A 45 -3.01 10.60 -11.61
N ARG A 46 -2.87 11.87 -12.05
CA ARG A 46 -2.08 12.25 -13.23
C ARG A 46 -0.64 11.72 -13.21
N LYS A 47 -0.03 11.70 -12.04
CA LYS A 47 1.36 11.25 -11.84
C LYS A 47 1.48 9.75 -11.55
N SER A 48 0.37 9.05 -11.33
CA SER A 48 0.40 7.65 -10.94
C SER A 48 0.79 6.75 -12.10
N GLU A 49 1.45 5.63 -11.77
CA GLU A 49 1.75 4.59 -12.76
C GLU A 49 0.47 4.03 -13.40
N ALA A 50 -0.64 4.00 -12.66
CA ALA A 50 -1.89 3.45 -13.16
C ALA A 50 -2.54 4.32 -14.25
N GLU A 51 -2.48 5.66 -14.12
CA GLU A 51 -2.93 6.56 -15.18
C GLU A 51 -2.00 6.43 -16.40
N ARG A 52 -0.69 6.22 -16.20
CA ARG A 52 0.24 5.91 -17.30
C ARG A 52 -0.13 4.60 -17.99
N ILE A 53 -0.42 3.54 -17.24
CA ILE A 53 -0.82 2.22 -17.77
C ILE A 53 -2.15 2.33 -18.50
N ALA A 54 -3.16 2.96 -17.91
CA ALA A 54 -4.46 3.17 -18.57
C ALA A 54 -4.28 3.89 -19.90
N LYS A 55 -3.44 4.94 -19.94
CA LYS A 55 -3.14 5.70 -21.16
C LYS A 55 -2.43 4.87 -22.22
N ARG A 56 -1.61 3.88 -21.84
CA ARG A 56 -1.03 2.93 -22.81
C ARG A 56 -2.08 2.09 -23.53
N PHE A 57 -3.22 1.82 -22.89
CA PHE A 57 -4.38 1.18 -23.50
C PHE A 57 -5.33 2.18 -24.19
N GLY A 58 -4.93 3.44 -24.37
CA GLY A 58 -5.73 4.48 -25.00
C GLY A 58 -6.89 4.99 -24.13
N MET A 59 -6.87 4.74 -22.82
CA MET A 59 -7.93 5.11 -21.88
C MET A 59 -7.39 5.93 -20.70
N SER A 60 -8.26 6.64 -19.98
CA SER A 60 -7.93 7.23 -18.68
C SER A 60 -8.58 6.43 -17.56
N LEU A 61 -8.15 6.60 -16.31
CA LEU A 61 -8.81 5.94 -15.17
C LEU A 61 -10.30 6.34 -15.05
N ILE A 62 -10.62 7.60 -15.36
CA ILE A 62 -12.01 8.07 -15.43
C ILE A 62 -12.75 7.39 -16.58
N GLY A 63 -12.11 7.22 -17.74
CA GLY A 63 -12.67 6.49 -18.87
C GLY A 63 -12.97 5.03 -18.54
N LEU A 64 -12.13 4.36 -17.74
CA LEU A 64 -12.41 3.01 -17.24
C LEU A 64 -13.66 2.98 -16.36
N ILE A 65 -13.81 3.94 -15.44
CA ILE A 65 -15.03 4.05 -14.61
C ILE A 65 -16.26 4.29 -15.48
N GLU A 66 -16.17 5.15 -16.49
CA GLU A 66 -17.26 5.41 -17.45
C GLU A 66 -17.67 4.13 -18.18
N VAL A 67 -16.70 3.37 -18.70
CA VAL A 67 -16.94 2.11 -19.41
C VAL A 67 -17.59 1.09 -18.49
N VAL A 68 -17.03 0.86 -17.30
CA VAL A 68 -17.57 -0.09 -16.32
C VAL A 68 -18.99 0.29 -15.92
N THR A 69 -19.24 1.56 -15.61
CA THR A 69 -20.58 2.06 -15.24
C THR A 69 -21.61 1.78 -16.33
N ARG A 70 -21.28 2.08 -17.61
CA ARG A 70 -22.21 1.81 -18.72
C ARG A 70 -22.54 0.33 -18.84
N TRP A 71 -21.51 -0.52 -18.83
CA TRP A 71 -21.72 -1.96 -18.94
C TRP A 71 -22.53 -2.52 -17.77
N THR A 72 -22.28 -2.07 -16.54
CA THR A 72 -23.12 -2.44 -15.37
C THR A 72 -24.59 -2.15 -15.63
N ILE A 73 -24.91 -0.94 -16.07
CA ILE A 73 -26.31 -0.54 -16.30
C ILE A 73 -26.93 -1.31 -17.47
N TYR A 74 -26.16 -1.57 -18.54
CA TYR A 74 -26.64 -2.35 -19.67
C TYR A 74 -26.92 -3.81 -19.29
N LEU A 75 -26.07 -4.41 -18.45
CA LEU A 75 -26.25 -5.78 -17.97
C LEU A 75 -27.46 -5.89 -17.04
N ILE A 76 -27.65 -4.92 -16.14
CA ILE A 76 -28.86 -4.84 -15.30
C ILE A 76 -30.11 -4.67 -16.18
N GLY A 77 -30.05 -3.79 -17.17
CA GLY A 77 -31.15 -3.61 -18.13
C GLY A 77 -31.48 -4.90 -18.89
N LEU A 78 -30.47 -5.61 -19.37
CA LEU A 78 -30.62 -6.89 -20.05
C LEU A 78 -31.22 -7.95 -19.12
N GLN A 79 -30.77 -8.03 -17.87
CA GLN A 79 -31.33 -8.94 -16.87
C GLN A 79 -32.82 -8.67 -16.64
N ILE A 80 -33.20 -7.40 -16.41
CA ILE A 80 -34.60 -7.01 -16.18
C ILE A 80 -35.45 -7.28 -17.43
N ALA A 81 -34.92 -6.99 -18.62
CA ALA A 81 -35.57 -7.28 -19.88
C ALA A 81 -35.81 -8.79 -20.05
N SER A 82 -34.78 -9.62 -19.84
CA SER A 82 -34.86 -11.08 -19.91
C SER A 82 -35.84 -11.67 -18.91
N GLN A 83 -35.87 -11.17 -17.68
CA GLN A 83 -36.85 -11.57 -16.67
C GLN A 83 -38.28 -11.24 -17.11
N THR A 84 -38.50 -10.04 -17.66
CA THR A 84 -39.81 -9.58 -18.15
C THR A 84 -40.28 -10.37 -19.37
N ALA A 85 -39.36 -10.77 -20.24
CA ALA A 85 -39.65 -11.57 -21.42
C ALA A 85 -39.89 -13.05 -21.12
N GLY A 86 -39.61 -13.51 -19.89
CA GLY A 86 -39.70 -14.92 -19.52
C GLY A 86 -38.53 -15.78 -20.04
N LEU A 87 -37.39 -15.15 -20.37
CA LEU A 87 -36.18 -15.84 -20.84
C LEU A 87 -35.39 -16.38 -19.65
N GLU A 88 -35.88 -17.45 -19.02
CA GLU A 88 -35.34 -17.98 -17.76
C GLU A 88 -33.85 -18.33 -17.86
N PHE A 89 -33.44 -19.01 -18.93
CA PHE A 89 -32.04 -19.37 -19.16
C PHE A 89 -31.12 -18.13 -19.20
N VAL A 90 -31.51 -17.10 -19.96
CA VAL A 90 -30.74 -15.85 -20.07
C VAL A 90 -30.70 -15.13 -18.73
N ASN A 91 -31.82 -15.07 -18.01
CA ASN A 91 -31.90 -14.45 -16.70
C ASN A 91 -30.96 -15.13 -15.69
N GLN A 92 -30.89 -16.47 -15.65
CA GLN A 92 -29.97 -17.20 -14.76
C GLN A 92 -28.49 -16.91 -15.07
N LEU A 93 -28.12 -16.83 -16.35
CA LEU A 93 -26.77 -16.42 -16.75
C LEU A 93 -26.47 -14.97 -16.35
N MET A 94 -27.41 -14.05 -16.62
CA MET A 94 -27.25 -12.64 -16.29
C MET A 94 -27.21 -12.39 -14.79
N GLN A 95 -27.93 -13.15 -13.97
CA GLN A 95 -27.86 -13.05 -12.50
C GLN A 95 -26.44 -13.24 -11.99
N LYS A 96 -25.71 -14.24 -12.49
CA LYS A 96 -24.31 -14.47 -12.09
C LYS A 96 -23.42 -13.29 -12.46
N VAL A 97 -23.58 -12.77 -13.68
CA VAL A 97 -22.80 -11.63 -14.19
C VAL A 97 -23.09 -10.36 -13.39
N VAL A 98 -24.37 -10.03 -13.19
CA VAL A 98 -24.80 -8.84 -12.44
C VAL A 98 -24.37 -8.92 -10.98
N ASN A 99 -24.46 -10.09 -10.35
CA ASN A 99 -24.01 -10.28 -8.97
C ASN A 99 -22.48 -10.16 -8.81
N TYR A 100 -21.71 -10.33 -9.88
CA TYR A 100 -20.26 -10.09 -9.88
C TYR A 100 -19.90 -8.60 -10.08
N MET A 101 -20.81 -7.78 -10.63
CA MET A 101 -20.53 -6.35 -10.88
C MET A 101 -20.17 -5.56 -9.61
N PRO A 102 -20.83 -5.74 -8.44
CA PRO A 102 -20.41 -5.09 -7.20
C PRO A 102 -18.95 -5.41 -6.82
N ASN A 103 -18.52 -6.66 -6.99
CA ASN A 103 -17.13 -7.06 -6.75
C ASN A 103 -16.17 -6.34 -7.70
N LEU A 104 -16.51 -6.26 -8.99
CA LEU A 104 -15.71 -5.54 -9.99
C LEU A 104 -15.60 -4.04 -9.66
N ILE A 105 -16.69 -3.41 -9.23
CA ILE A 105 -16.71 -1.98 -8.84
C ILE A 105 -15.84 -1.77 -7.60
N LEU A 106 -15.99 -2.60 -6.57
CA LEU A 106 -15.16 -2.53 -5.36
C LEU A 106 -13.68 -2.77 -5.66
N ALA A 107 -13.36 -3.72 -6.55
CA ALA A 107 -11.99 -3.98 -6.97
C ALA A 107 -11.39 -2.75 -7.68
N LEU A 108 -12.15 -2.12 -8.58
CA LEU A 108 -11.72 -0.90 -9.26
C LEU A 108 -11.53 0.26 -8.27
N LEU A 109 -12.42 0.39 -7.29
CA LEU A 109 -12.31 1.39 -6.22
C LEU A 109 -11.04 1.18 -5.39
N ILE A 110 -10.81 -0.05 -4.92
CA ILE A 110 -9.60 -0.44 -4.15
C ILE A 110 -8.35 -0.13 -4.95
N PHE A 111 -8.31 -0.53 -6.22
CA PHE A 111 -7.19 -0.28 -7.11
C PHE A 111 -6.89 1.23 -7.19
N ILE A 112 -7.90 2.02 -7.55
CA ILE A 112 -7.78 3.46 -7.71
C ILE A 112 -7.34 4.16 -6.43
N VAL A 113 -8.04 3.92 -5.31
CA VAL A 113 -7.76 4.55 -4.02
C VAL A 113 -6.39 4.12 -3.53
N GLY A 114 -6.08 2.83 -3.64
CA GLY A 114 -4.81 2.25 -3.24
C GLY A 114 -3.62 2.86 -3.98
N ILE A 115 -3.77 3.16 -5.27
CA ILE A 115 -2.73 3.82 -6.05
C ILE A 115 -2.49 5.26 -5.58
N VAL A 116 -3.56 6.01 -5.31
CA VAL A 116 -3.42 7.38 -4.76
C VAL A 116 -2.73 7.35 -3.40
N VAL A 117 -3.06 6.38 -2.56
CA VAL A 117 -2.40 6.18 -1.26
C VAL A 117 -0.91 5.84 -1.46
N ALA A 118 -0.58 4.92 -2.37
CA ALA A 118 0.80 4.53 -2.65
C ALA A 118 1.67 5.72 -3.09
N GLU A 119 1.15 6.56 -3.98
CA GLU A 119 1.86 7.76 -4.44
C GLU A 119 2.05 8.77 -3.30
N LYS A 120 0.99 9.10 -2.56
CA LYS A 120 1.06 10.08 -1.45
C LYS A 120 1.99 9.64 -0.34
N VAL A 121 1.92 8.37 0.07
CA VAL A 121 2.80 7.84 1.12
C VAL A 121 4.24 7.76 0.61
N GLY A 122 4.45 7.33 -0.63
CA GLY A 122 5.78 7.30 -1.24
C GLY A 122 6.41 8.70 -1.33
N ASP A 123 5.66 9.69 -1.80
CA ASP A 123 6.10 11.09 -1.88
C ASP A 123 6.38 11.67 -0.48
N PHE A 124 5.53 11.38 0.51
CA PHE A 124 5.76 11.81 1.89
C PHE A 124 7.07 11.26 2.45
N VAL A 125 7.33 9.96 2.25
CA VAL A 125 8.58 9.33 2.69
C VAL A 125 9.80 9.90 1.96
N GLN A 126 9.68 10.23 0.66
CA GLN A 126 10.76 10.92 -0.06
C GLN A 126 10.96 12.35 0.44
N GLY A 127 9.91 13.06 0.84
CA GLY A 127 10.03 14.42 1.39
C GLY A 127 10.82 14.47 2.69
N LEU A 128 10.69 13.46 3.56
CA LEU A 128 11.47 13.35 4.80
C LEU A 128 12.99 13.17 4.53
N ALA A 129 13.35 12.78 3.32
CA ALA A 129 14.71 12.48 2.89
C ALA A 129 15.54 13.69 2.50
N GLU A 130 14.87 14.67 1.88
CA GLU A 130 15.51 15.77 1.18
C GLU A 130 16.20 16.74 2.16
N ASP A 131 15.68 16.80 3.40
CA ASP A 131 16.20 17.66 4.45
C ASP A 131 17.56 17.21 5.01
N GLU A 132 17.90 15.91 4.96
CA GLU A 132 19.08 15.37 5.65
C GLU A 132 20.31 15.10 4.75
N LYS A 133 20.29 15.41 3.46
CA LYS A 133 21.41 15.13 2.50
C LYS A 133 21.93 13.67 2.56
N VAL A 134 21.11 12.73 3.01
CA VAL A 134 21.51 11.32 3.14
C VAL A 134 21.58 10.68 1.75
N PRO A 135 22.72 10.11 1.32
CA PRO A 135 22.82 9.45 0.04
C PRO A 135 21.81 8.31 -0.08
N ARG A 136 21.08 8.22 -1.21
CA ARG A 136 20.21 7.09 -1.60
C ARG A 136 18.86 6.96 -0.88
N PHE A 137 18.43 7.96 -0.13
CA PHE A 137 17.15 7.89 0.58
C PHE A 137 15.92 7.87 -0.37
N TRP A 138 16.05 8.32 -1.63
CA TRP A 138 15.02 8.13 -2.67
C TRP A 138 14.63 6.66 -2.89
N LEU A 139 15.53 5.70 -2.56
CA LEU A 139 15.24 4.27 -2.64
C LEU A 139 14.18 3.84 -1.61
N LEU A 140 14.14 4.46 -0.42
CA LEU A 140 13.17 4.13 0.63
C LEU A 140 11.75 4.49 0.22
N GLY A 141 11.53 5.70 -0.28
CA GLY A 141 10.19 6.10 -0.72
C GLY A 141 9.68 5.29 -1.91
N ASN A 142 10.56 4.89 -2.84
CA ASN A 142 10.20 3.97 -3.92
C ASN A 142 9.89 2.56 -3.38
N MET A 143 10.68 2.04 -2.44
CA MET A 143 10.39 0.75 -1.80
C MET A 143 9.01 0.76 -1.14
N VAL A 144 8.69 1.78 -0.34
CA VAL A 144 7.38 1.94 0.29
C VAL A 144 6.25 1.99 -0.75
N ARG A 145 6.43 2.78 -1.81
CA ARG A 145 5.45 2.89 -2.90
C ARG A 145 5.17 1.53 -3.56
N TYR A 146 6.21 0.78 -3.92
CA TYR A 146 6.06 -0.53 -4.56
C TYR A 146 5.49 -1.58 -3.62
N THR A 147 5.81 -1.53 -2.32
CA THR A 147 5.16 -2.37 -1.31
C THR A 147 3.67 -2.11 -1.23
N ILE A 148 3.24 -0.85 -1.21
CA ILE A 148 1.81 -0.51 -1.21
C ILE A 148 1.15 -0.96 -2.51
N TYR A 149 1.79 -0.78 -3.66
CA TYR A 149 1.27 -1.29 -4.93
C TYR A 149 1.06 -2.81 -4.93
N LEU A 150 2.00 -3.57 -4.39
CA LEU A 150 1.88 -5.01 -4.25
C LEU A 150 0.64 -5.39 -3.42
N ILE A 151 0.45 -4.74 -2.27
CA ILE A 151 -0.71 -4.96 -1.39
C ILE A 151 -2.02 -4.60 -2.12
N VAL A 152 -2.07 -3.46 -2.80
CA VAL A 152 -3.25 -3.02 -3.56
C VAL A 152 -3.60 -4.00 -4.67
N ILE A 153 -2.61 -4.54 -5.38
CA ILE A 153 -2.82 -5.56 -6.41
C ILE A 153 -3.42 -6.82 -5.78
N ILE A 154 -2.84 -7.32 -4.68
CA ILE A 154 -3.36 -8.50 -3.97
C ILE A 154 -4.81 -8.28 -3.52
N MET A 155 -5.11 -7.14 -2.91
CA MET A 155 -6.46 -6.80 -2.47
C MET A 155 -7.45 -6.71 -3.65
N THR A 156 -7.03 -6.11 -4.76
CA THR A 156 -7.83 -6.00 -5.98
C THR A 156 -8.16 -7.38 -6.54
N LEU A 157 -7.16 -8.26 -6.66
CA LEU A 157 -7.34 -9.63 -7.15
C LEU A 157 -8.24 -10.46 -6.23
N SER A 158 -8.07 -10.33 -4.90
CA SER A 158 -8.92 -10.98 -3.91
C SER A 158 -10.37 -10.53 -4.04
N GLN A 159 -10.60 -9.22 -4.23
CA GLN A 159 -11.94 -8.67 -4.44
C GLN A 159 -12.59 -9.18 -5.74
N LEU A 160 -11.79 -9.43 -6.78
CA LEU A 160 -12.19 -10.07 -8.03
C LEU A 160 -12.46 -11.58 -7.90
N GLN A 161 -12.35 -12.15 -6.70
CA GLN A 161 -12.49 -13.58 -6.43
C GLN A 161 -11.46 -14.45 -7.17
N ILE A 162 -10.31 -13.86 -7.51
CA ILE A 162 -9.16 -14.58 -8.04
C ILE A 162 -8.39 -15.14 -6.85
N SER A 163 -7.96 -16.41 -6.91
CA SER A 163 -7.18 -17.01 -5.82
C SER A 163 -5.85 -16.25 -5.64
N THR A 164 -5.70 -15.62 -4.48
CA THR A 164 -4.50 -14.87 -4.09
C THR A 164 -3.68 -15.58 -3.02
N GLU A 165 -4.05 -16.80 -2.62
CA GLU A 165 -3.42 -17.52 -1.50
C GLU A 165 -1.92 -17.69 -1.72
N VAL A 166 -1.52 -18.21 -2.89
CA VAL A 166 -0.10 -18.39 -3.24
C VAL A 166 0.65 -17.06 -3.25
N LEU A 167 0.03 -16.00 -3.78
CA LEU A 167 0.64 -14.67 -3.86
C LEU A 167 0.85 -14.08 -2.46
N ILE A 168 -0.13 -14.23 -1.56
CA ILE A 168 -0.04 -13.81 -0.15
C ILE A 168 1.06 -14.60 0.56
N ILE A 169 1.10 -15.93 0.40
CA ILE A 169 2.11 -16.79 1.03
C ILE A 169 3.51 -16.37 0.60
N VAL A 170 3.78 -16.31 -0.70
CA VAL A 170 5.11 -15.96 -1.24
C VAL A 170 5.52 -14.55 -0.81
N THR A 171 4.62 -13.59 -0.95
CA THR A 171 4.86 -12.20 -0.55
C THR A 171 5.15 -12.11 0.96
N GLY A 172 4.33 -12.76 1.78
CA GLY A 172 4.52 -12.83 3.22
C GLY A 172 5.85 -13.45 3.61
N SER A 173 6.25 -14.55 2.98
CA SER A 173 7.56 -15.18 3.20
C SER A 173 8.73 -14.25 2.85
N ILE A 174 8.64 -13.50 1.76
CA ILE A 174 9.67 -12.51 1.38
C ILE A 174 9.78 -11.42 2.45
N PHE A 175 8.65 -10.86 2.90
CA PHE A 175 8.67 -9.83 3.95
C PHE A 175 9.21 -10.35 5.28
N VAL A 176 8.85 -11.58 5.66
CA VAL A 176 9.42 -12.24 6.85
C VAL A 176 10.93 -12.40 6.71
N ALA A 177 11.41 -12.90 5.56
CA ALA A 177 12.85 -13.06 5.31
C ALA A 177 13.60 -11.73 5.36
N LEU A 178 13.07 -10.67 4.74
CA LEU A 178 13.64 -9.31 4.81
C LEU A 178 13.66 -8.79 6.26
N GLY A 179 12.59 -9.00 7.02
CA GLY A 179 12.53 -8.63 8.43
C GLY A 179 13.61 -9.33 9.25
N VAL A 180 13.79 -10.63 9.06
CA VAL A 180 14.87 -11.40 9.69
C VAL A 180 16.25 -10.85 9.30
N LEU A 181 16.48 -10.55 8.02
CA LEU A 181 17.75 -9.98 7.56
C LEU A 181 18.06 -8.63 8.23
N VAL A 182 17.06 -7.76 8.41
CA VAL A 182 17.23 -6.49 9.11
C VAL A 182 17.59 -6.72 10.58
N VAL A 183 16.85 -7.60 11.28
CA VAL A 183 17.11 -7.94 12.68
C VAL A 183 18.52 -8.51 12.86
N VAL A 184 18.93 -9.42 11.99
CA VAL A 184 20.27 -10.02 12.02
C VAL A 184 21.34 -8.98 11.68
N GLY A 185 21.11 -8.12 10.70
CA GLY A 185 22.05 -7.05 10.33
C GLY A 185 22.25 -6.00 11.43
N MET A 186 21.25 -5.80 12.29
CA MET A 186 21.31 -4.90 13.44
C MET A 186 21.80 -5.57 14.74
N LYS A 187 22.25 -6.83 14.68
CA LYS A 187 22.64 -7.61 15.87
C LYS A 187 23.65 -6.90 16.78
N ASP A 188 24.60 -6.18 16.22
CA ASP A 188 25.64 -5.49 17.00
C ASP A 188 25.24 -4.05 17.38
N LEU A 189 24.42 -3.38 16.57
CA LEU A 189 23.98 -2.01 16.82
C LEU A 189 22.91 -1.94 17.93
N ALA A 190 21.94 -2.85 17.91
CA ALA A 190 20.79 -2.80 18.82
C ALA A 190 21.20 -2.92 20.31
N PRO A 191 22.05 -3.88 20.72
CA PRO A 191 22.49 -3.96 22.13
C PRO A 191 23.26 -2.72 22.58
N ASN A 192 24.08 -2.15 21.69
CA ASN A 192 24.86 -0.95 21.96
C ASN A 192 24.00 0.30 22.09
N LEU A 193 22.97 0.44 21.26
CA LEU A 193 22.01 1.54 21.36
C LEU A 193 21.22 1.49 22.66
N VAL A 194 20.72 0.30 23.03
CA VAL A 194 20.00 0.10 24.31
C VAL A 194 20.91 0.42 25.49
N ALA A 195 22.16 -0.05 25.44
CA ALA A 195 23.14 0.23 26.48
C ALA A 195 23.45 1.73 26.58
N GLY A 196 23.64 2.43 25.47
CA GLY A 196 23.87 3.87 25.46
C GLY A 196 22.70 4.67 26.02
N MET A 197 21.47 4.35 25.60
CA MET A 197 20.26 4.97 26.14
C MET A 197 20.16 4.79 27.66
N HIS A 198 20.47 3.60 28.15
CA HIS A 198 20.46 3.30 29.57
C HIS A 198 21.56 4.06 30.33
N LEU A 199 22.79 4.10 29.82
CA LEU A 199 23.89 4.86 30.40
C LEU A 199 23.56 6.37 30.49
N LEU A 200 22.99 6.93 29.41
CA LEU A 200 22.60 8.34 29.34
C LEU A 200 21.45 8.70 30.28
N TYR A 201 20.49 7.79 30.47
CA TYR A 201 19.29 8.03 31.28
C TYR A 201 19.53 7.78 32.77
N GLU A 202 20.10 6.62 33.14
CA GLU A 202 20.27 6.24 34.55
C GLU A 202 21.54 6.83 35.19
N LYS A 203 22.51 7.26 34.39
CA LYS A 203 23.76 7.89 34.86
C LYS A 203 24.52 7.06 35.90
N ASN A 204 24.41 5.73 35.83
CA ASN A 204 25.15 4.79 36.68
C ASN A 204 26.68 4.90 36.47
N LEU A 205 27.07 5.34 35.26
CA LEU A 205 28.41 5.75 34.85
C LEU A 205 28.33 7.17 34.31
N ASN A 206 29.24 8.03 34.76
CA ASN A 206 29.31 9.43 34.35
C ASN A 206 30.62 9.74 33.64
N VAL A 207 30.59 10.77 32.79
CA VAL A 207 31.81 11.40 32.28
C VAL A 207 32.68 11.85 33.47
N GLY A 208 33.94 11.45 33.46
CA GLY A 208 34.89 11.64 34.56
C GLY A 208 35.12 10.40 35.43
N ASP A 209 34.26 9.38 35.36
CA ASP A 209 34.48 8.12 36.10
C ASP A 209 35.67 7.34 35.53
N THR A 210 36.47 6.73 36.40
CA THR A 210 37.54 5.81 36.00
C THR A 210 36.98 4.40 35.88
N VAL A 211 37.14 3.81 34.71
CA VAL A 211 36.61 2.48 34.37
C VAL A 211 37.72 1.57 33.85
N ARG A 212 37.53 0.27 34.07
CA ARG A 212 38.34 -0.77 33.43
C ARG A 212 37.44 -1.65 32.57
N VAL A 213 37.71 -1.65 31.26
CA VAL A 213 36.99 -2.44 30.25
C VAL A 213 37.98 -3.39 29.58
N GLY A 214 37.90 -4.68 29.94
CA GLY A 214 38.91 -5.65 29.51
C GLY A 214 40.31 -5.26 29.99
N GLU A 215 41.23 -5.07 29.05
CA GLU A 215 42.62 -4.68 29.31
C GLU A 215 42.83 -3.15 29.37
N TYR A 216 41.82 -2.36 29.01
CA TYR A 216 41.92 -0.90 28.98
C TYR A 216 41.45 -0.29 30.30
N GLU A 217 42.25 0.61 30.87
CA GLU A 217 41.89 1.43 32.03
C GLU A 217 42.04 2.90 31.68
N GLY A 218 41.00 3.69 31.98
CA GLY A 218 40.97 5.11 31.65
C GLY A 218 39.78 5.84 32.25
N ILE A 219 39.67 7.12 31.91
CA ILE A 219 38.59 8.00 32.35
C ILE A 219 37.57 8.15 31.21
N ILE A 220 36.28 8.01 31.52
CA ILE A 220 35.20 8.25 30.55
C ILE A 220 35.21 9.74 30.17
N GLU A 221 35.36 10.03 28.88
CA GLU A 221 35.34 11.40 28.36
C GLU A 221 34.00 11.76 27.71
N ASP A 222 33.39 10.81 26.99
CA ASP A 222 32.10 11.01 26.34
C ASP A 222 31.29 9.72 26.31
N ILE A 223 29.98 9.84 26.46
CA ILE A 223 29.02 8.73 26.34
C ILE A 223 28.07 9.07 25.18
N GLY A 224 28.27 8.40 24.04
CA GLY A 224 27.39 8.52 22.89
C GLY A 224 26.24 7.50 22.90
N PHE A 225 25.38 7.54 21.89
CA PHE A 225 24.24 6.61 21.77
C PHE A 225 24.66 5.15 21.53
N VAL A 226 25.72 4.90 20.77
CA VAL A 226 26.16 3.53 20.40
C VAL A 226 27.52 3.17 20.99
N LYS A 227 28.40 4.16 21.16
CA LYS A 227 29.77 3.98 21.63
C LYS A 227 30.16 5.12 22.56
N SER A 228 31.09 4.85 23.45
CA SER A 228 31.65 5.81 24.39
C SER A 228 33.16 5.97 24.15
N ILE A 229 33.71 7.10 24.58
CA ILE A 229 35.14 7.41 24.44
C ILE A 229 35.76 7.41 25.84
N VAL A 230 36.84 6.65 25.99
CA VAL A 230 37.62 6.53 27.22
C VAL A 230 39.06 6.95 26.96
N LYS A 231 39.58 7.86 27.78
CA LYS A 231 40.95 8.36 27.70
C LYS A 231 41.86 7.60 28.66
N LYS A 232 42.90 6.95 28.13
CA LYS A 232 43.92 6.24 28.91
C LYS A 232 44.89 7.21 29.61
N LYS A 233 45.68 6.68 30.55
CA LYS A 233 46.72 7.43 31.28
C LYS A 233 47.88 7.91 30.38
N ASP A 234 48.14 7.20 29.28
CA ASP A 234 49.14 7.57 28.26
C ASP A 234 48.66 8.67 27.30
N GLY A 235 47.39 9.08 27.41
CA GLY A 235 46.77 10.10 26.57
C GLY A 235 46.04 9.58 25.32
N GLU A 236 46.08 8.27 25.05
CA GLU A 236 45.34 7.66 23.94
C GLU A 236 43.84 7.58 24.20
N TYR A 237 43.04 7.70 23.14
CA TYR A 237 41.58 7.54 23.18
C TYR A 237 41.18 6.16 22.69
N VAL A 238 40.32 5.48 23.44
CA VAL A 238 39.74 4.18 23.08
C VAL A 238 38.24 4.35 22.89
N VAL A 239 37.74 3.88 21.74
CA VAL A 239 36.32 3.85 21.43
C VAL A 239 35.76 2.51 21.88
N ILE A 240 34.84 2.54 22.83
CA ILE A 240 34.28 1.35 23.47
C ILE A 240 32.79 1.23 23.10
N PRO A 241 32.33 0.07 22.60
CA PRO A 241 30.90 -0.18 22.42
C PRO A 241 30.16 -0.07 23.77
N ASN A 242 29.00 0.59 23.78
CA ASN A 242 28.28 0.83 25.03
C ASN A 242 27.87 -0.45 25.77
N SER A 243 27.57 -1.54 25.04
CA SER A 243 27.27 -2.83 25.65
C SER A 243 28.44 -3.40 26.46
N ASP A 244 29.67 -3.09 26.04
CA ASP A 244 30.88 -3.51 26.73
C ASP A 244 31.21 -2.58 27.89
N LEU A 245 31.00 -1.27 27.72
CA LEU A 245 31.17 -0.29 28.80
C LEU A 245 30.22 -0.57 29.99
N MET A 246 28.97 -0.95 29.72
CA MET A 246 28.03 -1.33 30.78
C MET A 246 28.47 -2.55 31.61
N ARG A 247 29.31 -3.42 31.03
CA ARG A 247 29.85 -4.61 31.70
C ARG A 247 31.18 -4.32 32.42
N SER A 248 31.62 -3.06 32.42
CA SER A 248 32.89 -2.64 33.00
C SER A 248 32.88 -2.66 34.52
N ILE A 249 34.09 -2.75 35.10
CA ILE A 249 34.27 -2.58 36.54
C ILE A 249 34.52 -1.10 36.80
N VAL A 250 33.66 -0.48 37.62
CA VAL A 250 33.76 0.94 37.99
C VAL A 250 34.67 1.07 39.21
N ILE A 251 35.71 1.89 39.10
CA ILE A 251 36.62 2.17 40.22
C ILE A 251 36.28 3.57 40.74
N LYS A 252 35.46 3.65 41.79
CA LYS A 252 35.14 4.91 42.47
C LYS A 252 36.21 5.20 43.53
N LYS A 253 36.82 6.38 43.46
CA LYS A 253 37.65 6.93 44.54
C LYS A 253 36.81 7.83 45.44
#